data_AF-A0A536H1M2-F1
#
_entry.id   AF-A0A536H1M2-F1
#
_cell.length_a   1.000
_cell.length_b   1.000
_cell.length_c   1.000
_cell.angle_alpha   90.00
_cell.angle_beta   90.00
_cell.angle_gamma   90.00
#
_symmetry.space_group_name_H-M   'P 1'
#
loop_
_entity.id
_entity.type
_entity.pdbx_description
1 polymer ?
#
loop_
_entity_poly.entity_id
_entity_poly.type
_entity_poly.pdbx_seq_one_letter_code
_entity_poly.pdbx_strand_id
1 'polypeptide(L)'
;MGPLATANHEIREAERFEQERRLARLAEPRRLTDRLLNQLEELNLDDVGLVPDDYEPTLAELRTHLTGWAGVEGSLIDRLQSGTRTAELIETIFSIQEIIAPPTLPPDTLPLEEIEP
;
A
#
# COMPACT_ATOMS: atom_id res chain seq x y z
N MET A 1 -22.16 -16.58 -32.83
CA MET A 1 -21.47 -15.74 -31.82
C MET A 1 -21.84 -14.30 -32.09
N GLY A 2 -22.64 -13.69 -31.20
CA GLY A 2 -23.21 -12.35 -31.43
C GLY A 2 -22.23 -11.22 -31.06
N PRO A 3 -22.40 -10.00 -31.61
CA PRO A 3 -21.51 -8.85 -31.39
C PRO A 3 -21.25 -8.51 -29.91
N LEU A 4 -22.23 -8.79 -29.05
CA LEU A 4 -22.16 -8.56 -27.60
C LEU A 4 -21.16 -9.50 -26.90
N ALA A 5 -20.94 -10.71 -27.44
CA ALA A 5 -20.01 -11.68 -26.87
C ALA A 5 -18.55 -11.32 -27.19
N THR A 6 -18.30 -10.71 -28.35
CA THR A 6 -16.99 -10.18 -28.74
C THR A 6 -16.63 -8.95 -27.90
N ALA A 7 -17.55 -8.00 -27.74
CA ALA A 7 -17.33 -6.81 -26.91
C ALA A 7 -17.08 -7.14 -25.42
N ASN A 8 -17.81 -8.11 -24.85
CA ASN A 8 -17.56 -8.54 -23.45
C ASN A 8 -16.21 -9.23 -23.27
N HIS A 9 -15.70 -9.92 -24.30
CA HIS A 9 -14.39 -10.55 -24.25
C HIS A 9 -13.26 -9.52 -24.29
N GLU A 10 -13.38 -8.52 -25.18
CA GLU A 10 -12.43 -7.41 -25.30
C GLU A 10 -12.34 -6.57 -24.01
N ILE A 11 -13.47 -6.32 -23.34
CA ILE A 11 -13.51 -5.60 -22.04
C ILE A 11 -12.77 -6.41 -20.96
N ARG A 12 -13.05 -7.71 -20.85
CA ARG A 12 -12.42 -8.58 -19.83
C ARG A 12 -10.92 -8.73 -20.02
N GLU A 13 -10.44 -8.75 -21.26
CA GLU A 13 -8.99 -8.79 -21.55
C GLU A 13 -8.31 -7.46 -21.22
N ALA A 14 -8.95 -6.33 -21.54
CA ALA A 14 -8.47 -5.00 -21.18
C ALA A 14 -8.38 -4.81 -19.66
N GLU A 15 -9.41 -5.23 -18.92
CA GLU A 15 -9.45 -5.18 -17.45
C GLU A 15 -8.34 -6.02 -16.82
N ARG A 16 -8.09 -7.23 -17.33
CA ARG A 16 -6.99 -8.10 -16.84
C ARG A 16 -5.63 -7.47 -17.04
N PHE A 17 -5.37 -6.94 -18.23
CA PHE A 17 -4.08 -6.32 -18.55
C PHE A 17 -3.84 -5.07 -17.69
N GLU A 18 -4.89 -4.26 -17.48
CA GLU A 18 -4.82 -3.11 -16.59
C GLU A 18 -4.56 -3.53 -15.14
N GLN A 19 -5.21 -4.59 -14.66
CA GLN A 19 -5.03 -5.10 -13.32
C GLN A 19 -3.64 -5.71 -13.10
N GLU A 20 -3.11 -6.48 -14.05
CA GLU A 20 -1.73 -6.99 -14.02
C GLU A 20 -0.71 -5.85 -13.98
N ARG A 21 -0.92 -4.82 -14.81
CA ARG A 21 -0.06 -3.63 -14.81
C ARG A 21 -0.13 -2.87 -13.50
N ARG A 22 -1.31 -2.80 -12.88
CA ARG A 22 -1.52 -2.20 -11.55
C ARG A 22 -0.76 -2.98 -10.48
N LEU A 23 -0.88 -4.31 -10.48
CA LEU A 23 -0.17 -5.19 -9.55
C LEU A 23 1.36 -5.09 -9.72
N ALA A 24 1.85 -5.06 -10.96
CA ALA A 24 3.28 -4.91 -11.24
C ALA A 24 3.83 -3.57 -10.73
N ARG A 25 3.06 -2.49 -10.84
CA ARG A 25 3.42 -1.17 -10.28
C ARG A 25 3.42 -1.14 -8.76
N LEU A 26 2.65 -2.01 -8.11
CA LEU A 26 2.53 -2.11 -6.66
C LEU A 26 3.59 -2.99 -6.00
N ALA A 27 4.28 -3.82 -6.78
CA ALA A 27 5.28 -4.75 -6.25
C ALA A 27 6.41 -4.02 -5.50
N GLU A 28 6.96 -2.96 -6.10
CA GLU A 28 8.06 -2.22 -5.49
C GLU A 28 7.66 -1.38 -4.26
N PRO A 29 6.63 -0.52 -4.31
CA PRO A 29 6.23 0.23 -3.12
C PRO A 29 5.80 -0.69 -1.98
N ARG A 30 5.15 -1.83 -2.25
CA ARG A 30 4.84 -2.83 -1.22
C ARG A 30 6.11 -3.42 -0.58
N ARG A 31 7.09 -3.79 -1.41
CA ARG A 31 8.37 -4.31 -0.91
C ARG A 31 9.10 -3.28 -0.02
N LEU A 32 9.05 -2.01 -0.41
CA LEU A 32 9.64 -0.91 0.35
C LEU A 32 8.90 -0.67 1.68
N THR A 33 7.57 -0.66 1.69
CA THR A 33 6.79 -0.52 2.93
C THR A 33 7.05 -1.68 3.90
N ASP A 34 7.05 -2.92 3.41
CA ASP A 34 7.29 -4.11 4.24
C ASP A 34 8.70 -4.07 4.86
N ARG A 35 9.70 -3.68 4.06
CA ARG A 35 11.08 -3.52 4.54
C ARG A 35 11.19 -2.41 5.59
N LEU A 36 10.60 -1.25 5.33
CA LEU A 36 10.66 -0.11 6.25
C LEU A 36 9.95 -0.43 7.57
N LEU A 37 8.78 -1.07 7.54
CA LEU A 37 8.09 -1.48 8.76
C LEU A 37 8.97 -2.37 9.63
N ASN A 38 9.58 -3.42 9.06
CA ASN A 38 10.50 -4.29 9.81
C ASN A 38 11.65 -3.50 10.46
N GLN A 39 12.27 -2.58 9.71
CA GLN A 39 13.40 -1.80 10.24
C GLN A 39 12.98 -0.78 11.30
N LEU A 40 11.81 -0.14 11.13
CA LEU A 40 11.29 0.81 12.12
C LEU A 40 10.81 0.11 13.38
N GLU A 41 10.27 -1.11 13.26
CA GLU A 41 9.96 -1.95 14.41
C GLU A 41 11.22 -2.29 15.19
N GLU A 42 12.33 -2.65 14.53
CA GLU A 42 13.63 -2.84 15.17
C GLU A 42 14.09 -1.57 15.90
N LEU A 43 14.02 -0.39 15.26
CA LEU A 43 14.34 0.88 15.91
C LEU A 43 13.48 1.15 17.14
N ASN A 44 12.18 0.83 17.06
CA ASN A 44 11.25 1.04 18.16
C ASN A 44 11.54 0.08 19.33
N LEU A 45 11.96 -1.17 19.03
CA LEU A 45 12.42 -2.12 20.05
C LEU A 45 13.72 -1.66 20.72
N ASP A 46 14.57 -0.93 20.00
CA ASP A 46 15.80 -0.33 20.50
C ASP A 46 15.57 1.05 21.19
N ASP A 47 14.32 1.43 21.47
CA ASP A 47 13.91 2.70 22.07
C ASP A 47 14.40 3.96 21.30
N VAL A 48 14.65 3.82 20.00
CA VAL A 48 15.04 4.93 19.13
C VAL A 48 13.81 5.76 18.80
N GLY A 49 13.68 6.93 19.46
CA GLY A 49 12.50 7.77 19.35
C GLY A 49 12.33 8.52 18.03
N LEU A 50 13.42 8.79 17.30
CA LEU A 50 13.43 9.50 16.01
C LEU A 50 14.17 8.68 14.96
N VAL A 51 13.64 8.68 13.74
CA VAL A 51 14.17 7.92 12.61
C VAL A 51 15.51 8.52 12.15
N PRO A 52 16.61 7.75 12.08
CA PRO A 52 17.90 8.24 11.64
C PRO A 52 17.92 8.71 10.18
N ASP A 53 18.83 9.63 9.85
CA ASP A 53 19.00 10.16 8.49
C ASP A 53 19.41 9.10 7.44
N ASP A 54 20.00 7.99 7.88
CA ASP A 54 20.36 6.87 7.01
C ASP A 54 19.14 6.22 6.34
N TYR A 55 17.93 6.46 6.85
CA TYR A 55 16.66 5.99 6.27
C TYR A 55 16.13 6.90 5.16
N GLU A 56 16.58 8.14 5.07
CA GLU A 56 16.08 9.14 4.12
C GLU A 56 16.14 8.69 2.65
N PRO A 57 17.18 7.99 2.16
CA PRO A 57 17.20 7.48 0.79
C PRO A 57 16.04 6.51 0.50
N THR A 58 15.75 5.60 1.43
CA THR A 58 14.66 4.61 1.27
C THR A 58 13.29 5.29 1.35
N LEU A 59 13.15 6.29 2.22
CA LEU A 59 11.93 7.10 2.34
C LEU A 59 11.71 7.99 1.09
N ALA A 60 12.77 8.54 0.50
CA ALA A 60 12.72 9.26 -0.77
C ALA A 60 12.30 8.37 -1.95
N GLU A 61 12.83 7.14 -2.00
CA GLU A 61 12.44 6.14 -2.99
C GLU A 61 10.94 5.81 -2.86
N LEU A 62 10.46 5.55 -1.63
CA LEU A 62 9.05 5.29 -1.38
C LEU A 62 8.17 6.47 -1.81
N ARG A 63 8.51 7.72 -1.45
CA ARG A 63 7.78 8.93 -1.89
C ARG A 63 7.68 9.02 -3.42
N THR A 64 8.77 8.68 -4.13
CA THR A 64 8.79 8.70 -5.60
C THR A 64 7.81 7.68 -6.18
N HIS A 65 7.73 6.49 -5.60
CA HIS A 65 6.77 5.47 -6.04
C HIS A 65 5.30 5.82 -5.72
N LEU A 66 5.06 6.55 -4.63
CA LEU A 66 3.71 6.94 -4.21
C LEU A 66 3.21 8.22 -4.91
N THR A 67 4.10 9.01 -5.49
CA THR A 67 3.73 10.26 -6.17
C THR A 67 2.80 9.96 -7.36
N GLY A 68 1.58 10.51 -7.30
CA GLY A 68 0.55 10.29 -8.32
C GLY A 68 -0.27 9.01 -8.13
N TRP A 69 -0.14 8.31 -7.00
CA TRP A 69 -1.01 7.18 -6.65
C TRP A 69 -2.37 7.66 -6.15
N ALA A 70 -3.44 7.11 -6.72
CA ALA A 70 -4.80 7.45 -6.31
C ALA A 70 -5.10 6.88 -4.91
N GLY A 71 -5.51 7.75 -3.99
CA GLY A 71 -5.89 7.38 -2.62
C GLY A 71 -4.79 7.57 -1.57
N VAL A 72 -3.54 7.81 -1.97
CA VAL A 72 -2.48 8.22 -1.04
C VAL A 72 -2.53 9.75 -0.92
N GLU A 73 -2.87 10.24 0.27
CA GLU A 73 -2.87 11.67 0.53
C GLU A 73 -1.45 12.25 0.53
N GLY A 74 -1.28 13.46 -0.01
CA GLY A 74 0.00 14.17 0.03
C GLY A 74 0.51 14.37 1.46
N SER A 75 -0.40 14.49 2.43
CA SER A 75 -0.10 14.56 3.87
C SER A 75 0.64 13.33 4.39
N LEU A 76 0.37 12.13 3.85
CA LEU A 76 1.07 10.89 4.19
C LEU A 76 2.45 10.85 3.55
N ILE A 77 2.56 11.32 2.30
CA ILE A 77 3.83 11.41 1.57
C ILE A 77 4.78 12.39 2.25
N ASP A 78 4.28 13.54 2.69
CA ASP A 78 5.07 14.58 3.37
C ASP A 78 5.63 14.11 4.73
N ARG A 79 5.00 13.12 5.36
CA ARG A 79 5.47 12.51 6.62
C ARG A 79 6.57 11.46 6.45
N LEU A 80 6.83 11.00 5.21
CA LEU A 80 7.90 10.04 4.91
C LEU A 80 9.27 10.73 4.89
N GLN A 81 9.78 11.09 6.06
CA GLN A 81 11.06 11.77 6.23
C GLN A 81 11.82 11.27 7.47
N SER A 82 13.15 11.31 7.42
CA SER A 82 13.98 11.14 8.62
C SER A 82 13.68 12.21 9.68
N GLY A 83 14.04 11.94 10.93
CA GLY A 83 13.72 12.81 12.06
C GLY A 83 12.24 12.81 12.47
N THR A 84 11.38 12.08 11.75
CA THR A 84 10.02 11.76 12.22
C THR A 84 10.11 10.81 13.41
N ARG A 85 9.13 10.86 14.31
CA ARG A 85 9.05 9.89 15.40
C ARG A 85 8.85 8.49 14.84
N THR A 86 9.60 7.52 15.35
CA THR A 86 9.58 6.14 14.84
C THR A 86 8.16 5.57 14.85
N ALA A 87 7.43 5.73 15.96
CA ALA A 87 6.03 5.30 16.07
C ALA A 87 5.10 5.99 15.04
N GLU A 88 5.25 7.30 14.84
CA GLU A 88 4.43 8.05 13.87
C GLU A 88 4.74 7.63 12.42
N LEU A 89 6.00 7.29 12.13
CA LEU A 89 6.39 6.80 10.81
C LEU A 89 5.90 5.37 10.56
N ILE A 90 5.90 4.50 11.58
CA ILE A 90 5.29 3.16 11.51
C ILE A 90 3.81 3.28 11.15
N GLU A 91 3.05 4.10 11.90
CA GLU A 91 1.63 4.32 11.62
C GLU A 91 1.40 4.87 10.21
N THR A 92 2.20 5.84 9.78
CA THR A 92 2.12 6.42 8.44
C THR A 92 2.36 5.38 7.34
N ILE A 93 3.39 4.56 7.48
CA ILE A 93 3.73 3.53 6.49
C ILE A 93 2.67 2.43 6.49
N PHE A 94 2.12 2.07 7.65
CA PHE A 94 1.02 1.12 7.75
C PHE A 94 -0.23 1.62 7.01
N SER A 95 -0.64 2.88 7.23
CA SER A 95 -1.77 3.47 6.48
C SER A 95 -1.53 3.49 4.96
N ILE A 96 -0.30 3.78 4.52
CA ILE A 96 0.07 3.72 3.10
C ILE A 96 -0.08 2.28 2.58
N GLN A 97 0.40 1.28 3.33
CA GLN A 97 0.32 -0.13 2.97
C GLN A 97 -1.15 -0.58 2.82
N GLU A 98 -2.04 -0.15 3.71
CA GLU A 98 -3.48 -0.43 3.63
C GLU A 98 -4.13 0.13 2.35
N ILE A 99 -3.64 1.27 1.83
CA ILE A 99 -4.14 1.89 0.61
C ILE A 99 -3.62 1.17 -0.65
N ILE A 100 -2.32 0.85 -0.68
CA ILE A 100 -1.67 0.33 -1.89
C ILE A 100 -1.76 -1.20 -2.00
N ALA A 101 -1.87 -1.88 -0.86
CA ALA A 101 -1.97 -3.32 -0.74
C ALA A 101 -3.01 -3.65 0.35
N PRO A 102 -4.29 -3.30 0.14
CA PRO A 102 -5.33 -3.60 1.10
C PRO A 102 -5.31 -5.09 1.41
N PRO A 103 -5.45 -5.48 2.69
CA PRO A 103 -5.52 -6.87 3.06
C PRO A 103 -6.63 -7.51 2.22
N THR A 104 -6.28 -8.52 1.43
CA THR A 104 -7.27 -9.35 0.78
C THR A 104 -7.97 -10.13 1.89
N LEU A 105 -9.02 -9.54 2.46
CA LEU A 105 -9.97 -10.30 3.23
C LEU A 105 -10.41 -11.47 2.33
N PRO A 106 -10.37 -12.71 2.81
CA PRO A 106 -10.91 -13.82 2.05
C PRO A 106 -12.35 -13.47 1.66
N PRO A 107 -12.79 -13.75 0.43
CA PRO A 107 -14.10 -13.33 -0.08
C PRO A 107 -15.32 -13.92 0.66
N ASP A 108 -15.13 -14.60 1.79
CA ASP A 108 -16.18 -15.30 2.56
C ASP A 108 -16.53 -14.66 3.92
N THR A 109 -15.92 -13.54 4.32
CA THR A 109 -16.42 -12.79 5.49
C THR A 109 -17.37 -11.69 5.06
N LEU A 110 -18.52 -12.09 4.51
CA LEU A 110 -19.73 -11.27 4.63
C LEU A 110 -20.08 -11.20 6.12
N PRO A 111 -20.40 -10.04 6.70
CA PRO A 111 -20.97 -10.01 8.04
C PRO A 111 -22.23 -10.85 7.99
N LEU A 112 -22.26 -11.94 8.77
CA LEU A 112 -23.49 -12.67 9.05
C LEU A 112 -24.47 -11.62 9.60
N GLU A 113 -25.43 -11.20 8.79
CA GLU A 113 -26.63 -10.55 9.30
C GLU A 113 -27.16 -11.47 10.39
N GLU A 114 -27.18 -10.97 11.63
CA GLU A 114 -27.83 -11.61 12.75
C GLU A 114 -29.30 -11.79 12.38
N ILE A 115 -29.65 -12.96 11.84
CA ILE A 115 -31.03 -13.38 11.73
C ILE A 115 -31.42 -13.89 13.12
N GLU A 116 -31.94 -13.00 13.95
CA GLU A 116 -32.68 -13.37 15.16
C GLU A 116 -34.02 -14.04 14.77
N PRO A 117 -34.36 -15.19 15.36
CA PRO A 117 -35.74 -15.52 15.67
C PRO A 117 -36.06 -15.49 17.16
#